data_AF-A0A7S4CHR7-F1
#
_entry.id   AF-A0A7S4CHR7-F1
#
_cell.length_a   1.000
_cell.length_b   1.000
_cell.length_c   1.000
_cell.angle_alpha   90.00
_cell.angle_beta   90.00
_cell.angle_gamma   90.00
#
_symmetry.space_group_name_H-M   'P 1'
#
loop_
_entity.id
_entity.type
_entity.pdbx_description
1 polymer ?
#
loop_
_entity_poly.entity_id
_entity_poly.type
_entity_poly.pdbx_seq_one_letter_code
_entity_poly.pdbx_strand_id
1 'polypeptide(L)'
;DMCLKLPCLDQAKVMSLRLGSTGALAEAIAAQINKVLRFSLQHALLVQLETQVCVTTNFDMLYEKAAAAANLTCEVLPALKAKPIRPSGQPDRRIVKMHGCTSEPTTLLLTR
;
A
#
# COMPACT_ATOMS: atom_id res chain seq x y z
N ASP A 1 23.96 -17.14 -4.12
CA ASP A 1 23.06 -16.58 -5.14
C ASP A 1 23.62 -15.25 -5.65
N MET A 2 23.94 -15.13 -6.94
CA MET A 2 24.69 -14.00 -7.51
C MET A 2 23.91 -12.67 -7.46
N CYS A 3 22.58 -12.75 -7.44
CA CYS A 3 21.69 -11.59 -7.40
C CYS A 3 21.83 -10.79 -6.09
N LEU A 4 21.94 -11.46 -4.94
CA LEU A 4 21.98 -10.82 -3.62
C LEU A 4 23.24 -9.97 -3.38
N LYS A 5 24.24 -10.05 -4.26
CA LYS A 5 25.48 -9.26 -4.19
C LYS A 5 25.43 -7.95 -4.99
N LEU A 6 24.39 -7.73 -5.79
CA LEU A 6 24.22 -6.53 -6.59
C LEU A 6 23.61 -5.38 -5.75
N PRO A 7 23.80 -4.11 -6.15
CA PRO A 7 23.01 -3.00 -5.61
C PRO A 7 21.50 -3.25 -5.75
N CYS A 8 20.66 -2.72 -4.84
CA CYS A 8 19.22 -3.00 -4.83
C CYS A 8 18.51 -2.66 -6.15
N LEU A 9 18.93 -1.59 -6.85
CA LEU A 9 18.37 -1.21 -8.15
C LEU A 9 18.67 -2.26 -9.23
N ASP A 10 19.88 -2.80 -9.24
CA ASP A 10 20.29 -3.85 -10.16
C ASP A 10 19.59 -5.17 -9.84
N GLN A 11 19.40 -5.49 -8.55
CA GLN A 11 18.58 -6.63 -8.13
C GLN A 11 17.15 -6.50 -8.65
N ALA A 12 16.51 -5.35 -8.45
CA ALA A 12 15.16 -5.08 -8.94
C ALA A 12 15.08 -5.20 -10.47
N LYS A 13 16.09 -4.68 -11.20
CA LYS A 13 16.15 -4.80 -12.66
C LYS A 13 16.28 -6.26 -13.10
N VAL A 14 17.18 -7.03 -12.50
CA VAL A 14 17.34 -8.46 -12.78
C VAL A 14 16.04 -9.23 -12.50
N MET A 15 15.37 -8.94 -11.38
CA MET A 15 14.09 -9.56 -11.04
C MET A 15 12.99 -9.21 -12.03
N SER A 16 12.90 -7.94 -12.46
CA SER A 16 11.93 -7.51 -13.49
C SER A 16 12.14 -8.21 -14.83
N LEU A 17 13.39 -8.44 -15.23
CA LEU A 17 13.73 -9.14 -16.47
C LEU A 17 13.34 -10.63 -16.38
N ARG A 18 13.61 -11.27 -15.23
CA ARG A 18 13.25 -12.67 -15.00
C ARG A 18 11.74 -12.89 -14.92
N LEU A 19 10.99 -11.92 -14.40
CA LEU A 19 9.52 -11.96 -14.32
C LEU A 19 8.83 -11.43 -15.58
N GLY A 20 9.59 -10.92 -16.55
CA GLY A 20 9.09 -10.49 -17.86
C GLY A 20 8.66 -9.01 -17.94
N SER A 21 8.39 -8.33 -16.82
CA SER A 21 8.15 -6.89 -16.80
C SER A 21 8.23 -6.31 -15.38
N THR A 22 8.30 -4.98 -15.27
CA THR A 22 8.14 -4.27 -13.99
C THR A 22 6.74 -4.47 -13.39
N GLY A 23 5.70 -4.57 -14.22
CA GLY A 23 4.33 -4.86 -13.77
C GLY A 23 4.22 -6.24 -13.12
N ALA A 24 4.81 -7.27 -13.75
CA ALA A 24 4.84 -8.62 -13.20
C ALA A 24 5.65 -8.70 -11.88
N LEU A 25 6.74 -7.92 -11.77
CA LEU A 25 7.46 -7.77 -10.51
C LEU A 25 6.57 -7.14 -9.42
N ALA A 26 5.84 -6.08 -9.75
CA ALA A 26 4.94 -5.42 -8.80
C ALA A 26 3.79 -6.35 -8.34
N GLU A 27 3.21 -7.14 -9.25
CA GLU A 27 2.22 -8.17 -8.91
C GLU A 27 2.82 -9.25 -8.00
N ALA A 28 4.03 -9.73 -8.30
CA ALA A 28 4.71 -10.72 -7.47
C ALA A 28 4.98 -10.19 -6.05
N ILE A 29 5.42 -8.94 -5.92
CA ILE A 29 5.63 -8.28 -4.62
C ILE A 29 4.30 -8.12 -3.87
N ALA A 30 3.26 -7.62 -4.54
CA ALA A 30 1.92 -7.47 -3.95
C ALA A 30 1.40 -8.82 -3.44
N ALA A 31 1.61 -9.91 -4.19
CA ALA A 31 1.23 -11.26 -3.76
C ALA A 31 1.96 -11.71 -2.49
N GLN A 32 3.25 -11.35 -2.31
CA GLN A 32 3.97 -11.65 -1.06
C GLN A 32 3.47 -10.82 0.11
N ILE A 33 3.26 -9.51 -0.08
CA ILE A 33 2.77 -8.60 0.95
C ILE A 33 1.37 -9.03 1.43
N ASN A 34 0.49 -9.38 0.49
CA ASN A 34 -0.89 -9.78 0.78
C ASN A 34 -1.01 -11.12 1.53
N LYS A 35 0.07 -11.89 1.69
CA LYS A 35 0.10 -13.06 2.60
C LYS A 35 -0.06 -12.67 4.06
N VAL A 36 0.28 -11.43 4.42
CA VAL A 36 0.07 -10.93 5.77
C VAL A 36 -1.40 -10.55 5.93
N LEU A 37 -2.14 -11.42 6.62
CA LEU A 37 -3.59 -11.26 6.74
C LEU A 37 -4.02 -10.42 7.95
N ARG A 38 -3.24 -10.45 9.04
CA ARG A 38 -3.57 -9.82 10.32
C ARG A 38 -2.87 -8.48 10.47
N PHE A 39 -3.62 -7.47 10.89
CA PHE A 39 -3.05 -6.21 11.32
C PHE A 39 -2.48 -6.33 12.74
N SER A 40 -1.47 -5.50 13.06
CA SER A 40 -0.87 -5.47 14.41
C SER A 40 -1.65 -4.56 15.36
N LEU A 41 -1.38 -4.66 16.67
CA LEU A 41 -1.94 -3.75 17.68
C LEU A 41 -1.74 -2.27 17.33
N GLN A 42 -0.61 -1.91 16.71
CA GLN A 42 -0.35 -0.53 16.28
C GLN A 42 -1.40 -0.01 15.30
N HIS A 43 -1.85 -0.84 14.34
CA HIS A 43 -2.90 -0.46 13.40
C HIS A 43 -4.22 -0.23 14.12
N ALA A 44 -4.56 -1.11 15.07
CA ALA A 44 -5.76 -0.96 15.88
C ALA A 44 -5.73 0.35 16.68
N LEU A 45 -4.60 0.66 17.34
CA LEU A 45 -4.42 1.89 18.10
C LEU A 45 -4.51 3.14 17.20
N LEU A 46 -3.86 3.13 16.03
CA LEU A 46 -3.89 4.27 15.11
C LEU A 46 -5.29 4.58 14.60
N VAL A 47 -6.10 3.55 14.33
CA VAL A 47 -7.49 3.74 13.86
C VAL A 47 -8.39 4.39 14.92
N GLN A 48 -8.10 4.13 16.20
CA GLN A 48 -8.81 4.73 17.34
C GLN A 48 -8.42 6.19 17.56
N LEU A 49 -7.29 6.65 17.01
CA LEU A 49 -7.03 8.07 16.93
C LEU A 49 -8.09 8.67 16.00
N GLU A 50 -8.84 9.67 16.46
CA GLU A 50 -9.91 10.35 15.70
C GLU A 50 -9.39 11.20 14.53
N THR A 51 -8.27 10.79 13.93
CA THR A 51 -7.64 11.41 12.78
C THR A 51 -8.43 11.11 11.52
N GLN A 52 -8.89 12.14 10.83
CA GLN A 52 -9.64 11.98 9.58
C GLN A 52 -8.76 11.58 8.39
N VAL A 53 -7.46 11.90 8.44
CA VAL A 53 -6.51 11.68 7.33
C VAL A 53 -5.24 11.03 7.86
N CYS A 54 -4.83 9.95 7.21
CA CYS A 54 -3.55 9.28 7.39
C CYS A 54 -2.75 9.32 6.08
N VAL A 55 -1.44 9.46 6.17
CA VAL A 55 -0.53 9.41 5.01
C VAL A 55 0.50 8.31 5.27
N THR A 56 0.70 7.42 4.30
CA THR A 56 1.64 6.30 4.44
C THR A 56 2.39 6.01 3.15
N THR A 57 3.56 5.42 3.28
CA THR A 57 4.34 4.80 2.19
C THR A 57 4.15 3.28 2.15
N ASN A 58 3.42 2.69 3.10
CA ASN A 58 3.10 1.27 3.11
C ASN A 58 2.18 0.91 1.94
N PHE A 59 2.39 -0.27 1.36
CA PHE A 59 1.61 -0.78 0.24
C PHE A 59 0.41 -1.63 0.68
N ASP A 60 0.53 -2.30 1.83
CA ASP A 60 -0.43 -3.26 2.38
C ASP A 60 -1.77 -2.61 2.79
N MET A 61 -2.79 -3.42 3.02
CA MET A 61 -4.13 -2.99 3.44
C MET A 61 -4.38 -3.15 4.95
N LEU A 62 -3.34 -3.18 5.79
CA LEU A 62 -3.50 -3.55 7.20
C LEU A 62 -4.19 -2.45 8.02
N TYR A 63 -3.96 -1.18 7.70
CA TYR A 63 -4.66 -0.06 8.35
C TYR A 63 -6.17 -0.09 8.03
N GLU A 64 -6.52 -0.33 6.77
CA GLU A 64 -7.90 -0.40 6.30
C GLU A 64 -8.63 -1.60 6.89
N LYS A 65 -7.95 -2.74 7.03
CA LYS A 65 -8.49 -3.90 7.75
C LYS A 65 -8.76 -3.57 9.22
N ALA A 66 -7.88 -2.81 9.87
CA ALA A 66 -8.10 -2.37 11.25
C ALA A 66 -9.27 -1.38 11.36
N ALA A 67 -9.42 -0.46 10.39
CA ALA A 67 -10.56 0.46 10.31
C ALA A 67 -11.88 -0.30 10.13
N ALA A 68 -11.93 -1.25 9.20
CA ALA A 68 -13.10 -2.10 9.00
C ALA A 68 -13.43 -2.94 10.24
N ALA A 69 -12.43 -3.48 10.94
CA ALA A 69 -12.63 -4.21 12.19
C ALA A 69 -13.18 -3.33 13.33
N ALA A 70 -12.95 -2.02 13.27
CA ALA A 70 -13.52 -1.02 14.17
C ALA A 70 -14.87 -0.45 13.68
N ASN A 71 -15.47 -1.02 12.62
CA ASN A 71 -16.67 -0.52 11.95
C ASN A 71 -16.56 0.90 11.40
N LEU A 72 -15.34 1.30 11.00
CA LEU A 72 -15.08 2.60 10.37
C LEU A 72 -14.92 2.44 8.87
N THR A 73 -15.52 3.36 8.14
CA THR A 73 -15.35 3.48 6.69
C THR A 73 -14.00 4.13 6.38
N CYS A 74 -13.24 3.55 5.44
CA CYS A 74 -11.92 4.04 5.06
C CYS A 74 -11.78 4.16 3.54
N GLU A 75 -11.49 5.36 3.04
CA GLU A 75 -11.22 5.63 1.63
C GLU A 75 -9.71 5.66 1.37
N VAL A 76 -9.24 4.80 0.46
CA VAL A 76 -7.86 4.80 -0.03
C VAL A 76 -7.74 5.80 -1.17
N LEU A 77 -6.89 6.80 -0.98
CA LEU A 77 -6.54 7.79 -1.98
C LEU A 77 -5.17 7.44 -2.58
N PRO A 78 -5.10 7.04 -3.86
CA PRO A 78 -3.83 6.97 -4.57
C PRO A 78 -3.26 8.38 -4.64
N ALA A 79 -1.98 8.56 -4.32
CA ALA A 79 -1.36 9.89 -4.30
C ALA A 79 -1.49 10.67 -5.63
N LEU A 80 -1.57 9.95 -6.76
CA LEU A 80 -1.74 10.54 -8.11
C LEU A 80 -3.19 10.85 -8.50
N LYS A 81 -4.18 10.40 -7.72
CA LYS A 81 -5.63 10.51 -8.05
C LYS A 81 -6.45 11.20 -6.96
N ALA A 82 -5.82 11.80 -5.95
CA ALA A 82 -6.52 12.47 -4.86
C ALA A 82 -7.39 13.62 -5.42
N LYS A 83 -8.71 13.46 -5.38
CA LYS A 83 -9.68 14.49 -5.75
C LYS A 83 -9.97 15.42 -4.57
N PRO A 84 -10.41 16.66 -4.80
CA PRO A 84 -10.86 17.55 -3.74
C PRO A 84 -12.02 16.93 -2.95
N ILE A 85 -11.90 16.98 -1.62
CA ILE A 85 -12.83 16.42 -0.65
C ILE A 85 -14.19 17.16 -0.72
N ARG A 86 -15.31 16.44 -0.89
CA ARG A 86 -16.68 17.01 -0.86
C ARG A 86 -17.39 16.73 0.47
N PRO A 87 -18.12 17.70 1.08
CA PRO A 87 -18.66 17.59 2.46
C PRO A 87 -19.67 16.48 2.76
N SER A 88 -20.45 15.97 1.80
CA SER A 88 -21.52 15.01 2.08
C SER A 88 -21.11 13.56 1.81
N GLY A 89 -21.45 12.64 2.73
CA GLY A 89 -21.20 11.20 2.57
C GLY A 89 -19.73 10.78 2.70
N GLN A 90 -18.93 11.52 3.47
CA GLN A 90 -17.50 11.25 3.63
C GLN A 90 -17.23 10.00 4.48
N PRO A 91 -16.15 9.26 4.18
CA PRO A 91 -15.68 8.17 5.03
C PRO A 91 -15.18 8.70 6.39
N ASP A 92 -15.23 7.86 7.42
CA ASP A 92 -14.70 8.17 8.76
C ASP A 92 -13.19 8.44 8.73
N ARG A 93 -12.49 7.80 7.79
CA ARG A 93 -11.04 7.87 7.62
C ARG A 93 -10.66 7.95 6.14
N ARG A 94 -9.60 8.70 5.84
CA ARG A 94 -8.93 8.69 4.54
C ARG A 94 -7.47 8.28 4.71
N ILE A 95 -6.97 7.48 3.78
CA ILE A 95 -5.57 7.09 3.74
C ILE A 95 -4.95 7.43 2.39
N VAL A 96 -3.91 8.26 2.42
CA VAL A 96 -3.12 8.59 1.23
C VAL A 96 -1.95 7.63 1.16
N LYS A 97 -1.91 6.80 0.12
CA LYS A 97 -0.78 5.90 -0.15
C LYS A 97 0.16 6.47 -1.17
N MET A 98 1.30 6.94 -0.70
CA MET A 98 2.28 7.69 -1.49
C MET A 98 2.96 6.84 -2.56
N HIS A 99 3.15 5.55 -2.30
CA HIS A 99 3.83 4.64 -3.21
C HIS A 99 2.87 3.66 -3.91
N GLY A 100 1.56 3.94 -3.92
CA GLY A 100 0.55 3.04 -4.47
C GLY A 100 0.07 1.99 -3.46
N CYS A 101 -0.74 1.05 -3.92
CA CYS A 101 -1.44 0.08 -3.07
C CYS A 101 -1.40 -1.32 -3.66
N THR A 102 -1.30 -2.37 -2.83
CA THR A 102 -1.38 -3.76 -3.31
C THR A 102 -2.75 -4.14 -3.89
N SER A 103 -3.79 -3.31 -3.70
CA SER A 103 -5.07 -3.46 -4.40
C SER A 103 -5.02 -3.05 -5.88
N GLU A 104 -4.03 -2.24 -6.27
CA GLU A 104 -3.74 -1.86 -7.67
C GLU A 104 -2.22 -2.03 -7.94
N PRO A 105 -1.70 -3.28 -8.01
CA PRO A 105 -0.26 -3.55 -8.04
C PRO A 105 0.53 -2.83 -9.14
N THR A 106 -0.09 -2.58 -10.28
CA THR A 106 0.55 -1.88 -11.41
C THR A 106 0.85 -0.41 -11.13
N THR A 107 0.32 0.15 -10.03
CA THR A 107 0.57 1.52 -9.59
C THR A 107 1.67 1.63 -8.53
N LEU A 108 2.26 0.51 -8.12
CA LEU A 108 3.29 0.49 -7.07
C LEU A 108 4.57 1.20 -7.52
N LEU A 109 5.02 2.14 -6.69
CA LEU A 109 6.32 2.80 -6.82
C LEU A 109 7.35 2.04 -5.99
N LEU A 110 8.07 1.13 -6.63
CA LEU A 110 9.04 0.24 -5.97
C LEU A 110 10.45 0.83 -5.86
N THR A 111 10.85 1.62 -6.85
CA THR A 111 12.18 2.24 -6.95
C THR A 111 12.03 3.66 -7.49
N ARG A 112 12.93 4.57 -7.10
CA ARG A 112 13.09 5.89 -7.72
C ARG A 112 14.07 5.81 -8.88
#